data_AF-A0A8J3JY90-F1
#
_entry.id   AF-A0A8J3JY90-F1
#
_cell.length_a   1.000
_cell.length_b   1.000
_cell.length_c   1.000
_cell.angle_alpha   90.00
_cell.angle_beta   90.00
_cell.angle_gamma   90.00
#
_symmetry.space_group_name_H-M   'P 1'
#
loop_
_entity.id
_entity.type
_entity.pdbx_description
1 polymer ?
#
loop_
_entity_poly.entity_id
_entity_poly.type
_entity_poly.pdbx_seq_one_letter_code
_entity_poly.pdbx_strand_id
1 'polypeptide(L)'
;MTDDVRMAHDLSRIDPHRFEQMVLALGVRVLGYGLRSFGAGADGGREATFDGPVPYPAPGPGSWNGYIVVQAKCRRTKIGVKDAEWLIGQIKSELRAWLNPASSRARTRRPQYLIIATNVQLSSTASSGGIDRVEAAMKEQAAELGLLDWAVWDGNQLSTFLDAHPEVARTYADVISSGDVLTKALETIDALGRSVSPTPIRLGQGQPGAERKFQAAYDKAGGAAVLGMPTTEAYEEGPGWVQEFPHAVICAAAEGPAVAVDLPVWEALLDAGAGHGRLAAVGYPIVDAHTPAFIDDRAQPVRLHGGTWNDGHLLQKMGGWRWEPKITFSFNIRDHDRWRHVEPLMDLRLRCALRVNWQASHELTIDAQGRRNMKSFVAGSWLSGFIVRQANRWGLDGSSLKWQLTPDDEGYNDSRFACYRVMLGSPPGPAIGAWLRLSLPDSLRGEVSCIIDLRVNFPHLQPPDSLADGLALAAASRPLDVQDLVEFFAGAWEANAWFLPRAASPNLLFCKTVGAPVIECHIVAERSPGRGLPYTVDLLQVVDLSMYGEAPANPRPMMGASVSAPTSLELPQITTTVIQLLAHMASGFGFLESED
;
A
#
# COMPACT_ATOMS: atom_id res chain seq x y z
N MET A 1 24.47 -21.59 -8.16
CA MET A 1 25.92 -21.39 -8.39
C MET A 1 26.11 -19.92 -8.69
N THR A 2 26.41 -19.13 -7.68
CA THR A 2 26.82 -17.74 -7.82
C THR A 2 28.29 -17.73 -8.23
N ASP A 3 28.56 -17.19 -9.41
CA ASP A 3 29.92 -16.85 -9.85
C ASP A 3 30.52 -15.85 -8.84
N ASP A 4 31.52 -16.31 -8.11
CA ASP A 4 32.30 -15.50 -7.18
C ASP A 4 33.24 -14.63 -8.03
N VAL A 5 32.81 -13.41 -8.34
CA VAL A 5 33.61 -12.43 -9.07
C VAL A 5 34.76 -12.01 -8.16
N ARG A 6 35.93 -12.64 -8.34
CA ARG A 6 37.18 -12.18 -7.71
C ARG A 6 37.46 -10.74 -8.15
N MET A 7 37.32 -9.82 -7.20
CA MET A 7 37.61 -8.40 -7.38
C MET A 7 39.11 -8.20 -7.57
N ALA A 8 39.55 -7.91 -8.79
CA ALA A 8 40.95 -7.54 -9.04
C ALA A 8 41.30 -6.21 -8.35
N HIS A 9 42.44 -6.17 -7.64
CA HIS A 9 42.91 -4.94 -6.98
C HIS A 9 43.41 -3.92 -8.01
N ASP A 10 43.00 -2.65 -7.91
CA ASP A 10 43.49 -1.57 -8.77
C ASP A 10 44.86 -1.05 -8.30
N LEU A 11 45.91 -1.76 -8.71
CA LEU A 11 47.31 -1.41 -8.41
C LEU A 11 47.85 -0.26 -9.27
N SER A 12 47.04 0.38 -10.12
CA SER A 12 47.52 1.47 -10.99
C SER A 12 47.71 2.79 -10.24
N ARG A 13 47.08 2.93 -9.06
CA ARG A 13 46.99 4.18 -8.30
C ARG A 13 48.02 4.28 -7.17
N ILE A 14 48.73 3.18 -6.87
CA ILE A 14 49.79 3.16 -5.86
C ILE A 14 51.03 3.89 -6.37
N ASP A 15 51.63 4.73 -5.53
CA ASP A 15 52.90 5.36 -5.88
C ASP A 15 54.06 4.35 -5.76
N PRO A 16 55.17 4.55 -6.50
CA PRO A 16 56.28 3.61 -6.52
C PRO A 16 56.87 3.27 -5.15
N HIS A 17 56.95 4.24 -4.24
CA HIS A 17 57.55 4.00 -2.93
C HIS A 17 56.65 3.10 -2.08
N ARG A 18 55.33 3.33 -2.10
CA ARG A 18 54.38 2.46 -1.41
C ARG A 18 54.26 1.09 -2.07
N PHE A 19 54.40 1.01 -3.39
CA PHE A 19 54.44 -0.27 -4.12
C PHE A 19 55.60 -1.14 -3.67
N GLU A 20 56.81 -0.56 -3.53
CA GLU A 20 57.98 -1.26 -3.00
C GLU A 20 57.71 -1.82 -1.60
N GLN A 21 57.16 -1.01 -0.70
CA GLN A 21 56.82 -1.45 0.65
C GLN A 21 55.78 -2.59 0.65
N MET A 22 54.78 -2.51 -0.22
CA MET A 22 53.77 -3.57 -0.37
C MET A 22 54.39 -4.88 -0.86
N VAL A 23 55.27 -4.82 -1.87
CA VAL A 23 56.01 -6.00 -2.37
C VAL A 23 56.89 -6.60 -1.28
N LEU A 24 57.52 -5.78 -0.43
CA LEU A 24 58.30 -6.25 0.71
C LEU A 24 57.43 -6.96 1.75
N ALA A 25 56.29 -6.38 2.10
CA ALA A 25 55.35 -6.99 3.05
C ALA A 25 54.83 -8.35 2.53
N LEU A 26 54.48 -8.43 1.24
CA LEU A 26 54.13 -9.69 0.60
C LEU A 26 55.31 -10.66 0.55
N GLY A 27 56.52 -10.16 0.26
CA GLY A 27 57.75 -10.96 0.25
C GLY A 27 58.03 -11.61 1.60
N VAL A 28 57.82 -10.89 2.71
CA VAL A 28 57.95 -11.47 4.06
C VAL A 28 56.94 -12.60 4.30
N ARG A 29 55.72 -12.48 3.75
CA ARG A 29 54.69 -13.53 3.88
C ARG A 29 54.97 -14.75 3.00
N VAL A 30 55.42 -14.53 1.77
CA VAL A 30 55.62 -15.58 0.76
C VAL A 30 56.97 -16.28 0.92
N LEU A 31 58.04 -15.53 1.22
CA LEU A 31 59.42 -16.03 1.30
C LEU A 31 59.88 -16.27 2.75
N GLY A 32 59.24 -15.60 3.72
CA GLY A 32 59.52 -15.73 5.16
C GLY A 32 60.32 -14.57 5.77
N TYR A 33 60.43 -14.57 7.10
CA TYR A 33 61.01 -13.48 7.91
C TYR A 33 62.51 -13.23 7.70
N GLY A 34 63.23 -14.09 6.97
CA GLY A 34 64.65 -13.91 6.65
C GLY A 34 64.92 -12.85 5.57
N LEU A 35 63.87 -12.27 4.97
CA LEU A 35 63.98 -11.22 3.94
C LEU A 35 64.54 -9.93 4.56
N ARG A 36 65.63 -9.42 4.00
CA ARG A 36 66.28 -8.17 4.43
C ARG A 36 65.94 -7.06 3.44
N SER A 37 65.27 -6.02 3.92
CA SER A 37 64.98 -4.81 3.15
C SER A 37 66.20 -3.88 3.12
N PHE A 38 66.49 -3.28 1.96
CA PHE A 38 67.44 -2.17 1.87
C PHE A 38 66.67 -0.85 1.95
N GLY A 39 67.07 0.04 2.86
CA GLY A 39 66.43 1.35 3.04
C GLY A 39 66.82 2.35 1.95
N ALA A 40 66.10 3.49 1.88
CA ALA A 40 66.32 4.52 0.88
C ALA A 40 67.72 5.17 1.01
N GLY A 41 68.60 4.87 0.05
CA GLY A 41 69.95 5.41 -0.06
C GLY A 41 70.56 5.10 -1.44
N ALA A 42 71.72 5.67 -1.77
CA ALA A 42 72.42 5.50 -3.06
C ALA A 42 73.01 4.08 -3.29
N ASP A 43 72.39 3.07 -2.68
CA ASP A 43 72.87 1.70 -2.62
C ASP A 43 72.20 0.85 -3.70
N GLY A 44 72.84 0.81 -4.86
CA GLY A 44 72.92 -0.39 -5.72
C GLY A 44 71.61 -0.97 -6.29
N GLY A 45 70.46 -0.34 -6.11
CA GLY A 45 69.16 -0.72 -6.70
C GLY A 45 68.71 -2.15 -6.38
N ARG A 46 68.62 -2.54 -5.11
CA ARG A 46 67.95 -3.80 -4.71
C ARG A 46 66.92 -3.44 -3.66
N GLU A 47 65.67 -3.91 -3.79
CA GLU A 47 64.65 -3.62 -2.79
C GLU A 47 64.73 -4.59 -1.59
N ALA A 48 64.96 -5.88 -1.84
CA ALA A 48 65.25 -6.85 -0.79
C ALA A 48 66.11 -8.03 -1.24
N THR A 49 66.75 -8.67 -0.25
CA THR A 49 67.48 -9.92 -0.45
C THR A 49 67.16 -10.96 0.61
N PHE A 50 67.32 -12.23 0.23
CA PHE A 50 67.25 -13.38 1.13
C PHE A 50 68.46 -14.28 0.85
N ASP A 51 69.02 -14.93 1.86
CA ASP A 51 70.09 -15.92 1.68
C ASP A 51 69.80 -17.15 2.53
N GLY A 52 69.48 -18.26 1.87
CA GLY A 52 69.10 -19.53 2.51
C GLY A 52 67.86 -20.16 1.88
N PRO A 53 67.26 -21.17 2.54
CA PRO A 53 66.08 -21.87 2.03
C PRO A 53 64.81 -21.05 2.20
N VAL A 54 63.97 -20.99 1.16
CA VAL A 54 62.62 -20.40 1.18
C VAL A 54 61.57 -21.40 0.68
N PRO A 55 60.33 -21.37 1.17
CA PRO A 55 59.26 -22.29 0.75
C PRO A 55 58.64 -21.89 -0.61
N TYR A 56 59.45 -21.40 -1.55
CA TYR A 56 59.02 -20.87 -2.85
C TYR A 56 59.66 -21.66 -4.01
N PRO A 57 58.94 -21.91 -5.13
CA PRO A 57 57.54 -21.54 -5.42
C PRO A 57 56.50 -22.38 -4.68
N ALA A 58 56.90 -23.53 -4.12
CA ALA A 58 56.08 -24.36 -3.24
C ALA A 58 56.96 -25.03 -2.17
N PRO A 59 56.39 -25.41 -0.99
CA PRO A 59 57.14 -26.12 0.04
C PRO A 59 57.51 -27.55 -0.42
N GLY A 60 58.77 -27.95 -0.28
CA GLY A 60 59.24 -29.32 -0.52
C GLY A 60 60.37 -29.43 -1.55
N PRO A 61 60.55 -30.60 -2.19
CA PRO A 61 61.54 -30.77 -3.25
C PRO A 61 61.32 -29.75 -4.38
N GLY A 62 62.31 -28.90 -4.65
CA GLY A 62 62.21 -27.81 -5.62
C GLY A 62 62.07 -26.40 -5.02
N SER A 63 61.96 -26.28 -3.68
CA SER A 63 62.09 -25.01 -2.97
C SER A 63 63.45 -24.36 -3.24
N TRP A 64 63.46 -23.05 -3.46
CA TRP A 64 64.69 -22.29 -3.69
C TRP A 64 65.56 -22.26 -2.43
N ASN A 65 66.87 -22.43 -2.60
CA ASN A 65 67.85 -22.35 -1.53
C ASN A 65 69.12 -21.66 -2.00
N GLY A 66 69.30 -20.41 -1.59
CA GLY A 66 70.44 -19.59 -1.98
C GLY A 66 70.13 -18.11 -1.90
N TYR A 67 70.90 -17.32 -2.65
CA TYR A 67 70.79 -15.86 -2.60
C TYR A 67 69.75 -15.35 -3.61
N ILE A 68 68.65 -14.82 -3.05
CA ILE A 68 67.48 -14.31 -3.77
C ILE A 68 67.52 -12.79 -3.74
N VAL A 69 67.25 -12.16 -4.88
CA VAL A 69 66.98 -10.73 -4.98
C VAL A 69 65.52 -10.52 -5.35
N VAL A 70 64.84 -9.60 -4.65
CA VAL A 70 63.49 -9.14 -4.99
C VAL A 70 63.61 -7.71 -5.50
N GLN A 71 63.06 -7.49 -6.70
CA GLN A 71 63.04 -6.19 -7.35
C GLN A 71 61.59 -5.77 -7.65
N ALA A 72 61.17 -4.62 -7.16
CA ALA A 72 59.88 -4.02 -7.45
C ALA A 72 60.01 -2.97 -8.57
N LYS A 73 59.14 -3.05 -9.56
CA LYS A 73 59.04 -2.10 -10.68
C LYS A 73 57.61 -1.58 -10.78
N CYS A 74 57.40 -0.35 -10.30
CA CYS A 74 56.10 0.30 -10.38
C CYS A 74 56.02 1.19 -11.63
N ARG A 75 55.02 0.94 -12.48
CA ARG A 75 54.68 1.81 -13.61
C ARG A 75 53.67 2.86 -13.17
N ARG A 76 53.99 4.14 -13.35
CA ARG A 76 53.00 5.23 -13.29
C ARG A 76 52.26 5.32 -14.62
N THR A 77 50.93 5.35 -14.57
CA THR A 77 50.05 5.34 -15.75
C THR A 77 50.39 6.51 -16.68
N LYS A 78 50.99 6.22 -17.84
CA LYS A 78 51.24 7.18 -18.93
C LYS A 78 50.94 6.51 -20.27
N ILE A 79 50.29 7.26 -21.15
CA ILE A 79 49.91 6.86 -22.52
C ILE A 79 51.17 6.66 -23.37
N GLY A 80 51.22 5.57 -24.16
CA GLY A 80 52.13 5.45 -25.31
C GLY A 80 52.88 4.13 -25.49
N VAL A 81 53.18 3.37 -24.43
CA VAL A 81 53.91 2.08 -24.53
C VAL A 81 53.09 0.96 -23.92
N LYS A 82 53.04 -0.20 -24.57
CA LYS A 82 52.34 -1.38 -24.03
C LYS A 82 53.03 -1.91 -22.78
N ASP A 83 52.24 -2.39 -21.84
CA ASP A 83 52.65 -2.85 -20.52
C ASP A 83 53.79 -3.90 -20.52
N ALA A 84 53.66 -4.93 -21.35
CA ALA A 84 54.71 -5.95 -21.51
C ALA A 84 56.01 -5.38 -22.10
N GLU A 85 55.93 -4.45 -23.05
CA GLU A 85 57.12 -3.84 -23.67
C GLU A 85 57.89 -2.95 -22.70
N TRP A 86 57.16 -2.19 -21.88
CA TRP A 86 57.76 -1.41 -20.81
C TRP A 86 58.49 -2.31 -19.80
N LEU A 87 57.84 -3.39 -19.35
CA LEU A 87 58.42 -4.31 -18.37
C LEU A 87 59.65 -5.03 -18.92
N ILE A 88 59.62 -5.51 -20.17
CA ILE A 88 60.78 -6.11 -20.85
C ILE A 88 61.95 -5.11 -20.88
N GLY A 89 61.69 -3.83 -21.15
CA GLY A 89 62.70 -2.78 -21.09
C GLY A 89 63.31 -2.63 -19.70
N GLN A 90 62.49 -2.67 -18.64
CA GLN A 90 62.96 -2.63 -17.26
C GLN A 90 63.82 -3.86 -16.91
N ILE A 91 63.37 -5.06 -17.27
CA ILE A 91 64.11 -6.32 -17.07
C ILE A 91 65.50 -6.24 -17.71
N LYS A 92 65.57 -5.86 -19.00
CA LYS A 92 66.86 -5.77 -19.71
C LYS A 92 67.78 -4.73 -19.08
N SER A 93 67.24 -3.58 -18.68
CA SER A 93 68.02 -2.54 -17.99
C SER A 93 68.57 -3.05 -16.65
N GLU A 94 67.73 -3.73 -15.88
CA GLU A 94 68.04 -4.28 -14.57
C GLU A 94 69.14 -5.34 -14.62
N LEU A 95 69.01 -6.32 -15.52
CA LEU A 95 69.94 -7.44 -15.60
C LEU A 95 71.29 -7.01 -16.20
N ARG A 96 71.29 -6.12 -17.19
CA ARG A 96 72.53 -5.52 -17.72
C ARG A 96 73.32 -4.74 -16.67
N ALA A 97 72.66 -4.17 -15.68
CA ALA A 97 73.35 -3.46 -14.60
C ALA A 97 74.25 -4.39 -13.76
N TRP A 98 73.96 -5.70 -13.65
CA TRP A 98 74.86 -6.67 -13.00
C TRP A 98 76.01 -7.13 -13.90
N LEU A 99 75.85 -7.04 -15.22
CA LEU A 99 76.86 -7.42 -16.20
C LEU A 99 77.84 -6.29 -16.53
N ASN A 100 77.43 -5.03 -16.34
CA ASN A 100 78.25 -3.86 -16.63
C ASN A 100 79.27 -3.56 -15.50
N PRO A 101 80.60 -3.68 -15.74
CA PRO A 101 81.63 -3.44 -14.72
C PRO A 101 81.63 -2.01 -14.14
N ALA A 102 81.07 -1.03 -14.86
CA ALA A 102 80.95 0.35 -14.41
C ALA A 102 79.76 0.59 -13.46
N SER A 103 78.83 -0.37 -13.35
CA SER A 103 77.70 -0.30 -12.44
C SER A 103 78.12 -0.67 -11.02
N SER A 104 77.57 0.01 -10.02
CA SER A 104 77.76 -0.35 -8.60
C SER A 104 77.31 -1.79 -8.33
N ARG A 105 76.36 -2.32 -9.11
CA ARG A 105 75.86 -3.69 -8.99
C ARG A 105 76.85 -4.77 -9.39
N ALA A 106 77.79 -4.48 -10.30
CA ALA A 106 78.82 -5.45 -10.65
C ALA A 106 79.76 -5.79 -9.48
N ARG A 107 79.82 -4.91 -8.46
CA ARG A 107 80.62 -5.10 -7.23
C ARG A 107 79.84 -5.80 -6.11
N THR A 108 78.62 -6.25 -6.40
CA THR A 108 77.72 -6.85 -5.42
C THR A 108 77.53 -8.33 -5.71
N ARG A 109 77.19 -9.13 -4.68
CA ARG A 109 76.90 -10.56 -4.87
C ARG A 109 75.80 -10.72 -5.92
N ARG A 110 76.07 -11.54 -6.95
CA ARG A 110 75.11 -11.84 -8.01
C ARG A 110 73.98 -12.73 -7.46
N PRO A 111 72.72 -12.47 -7.84
CA PRO A 111 71.60 -13.34 -7.47
C PRO A 111 71.79 -14.75 -8.03
N GLN A 112 71.42 -15.75 -7.24
CA GLN A 112 71.14 -17.10 -7.74
C GLN A 112 69.68 -17.22 -8.16
N TYR A 113 68.79 -16.46 -7.52
CA TYR A 113 67.37 -16.39 -7.82
C TYR A 113 66.89 -14.95 -7.90
N LEU A 114 65.93 -14.66 -8.78
CA LEU A 114 65.42 -13.30 -8.97
C LEU A 114 63.89 -13.27 -9.03
N ILE A 115 63.28 -12.39 -8.24
CA ILE A 115 61.86 -12.07 -8.31
C ILE A 115 61.70 -10.65 -8.82
N ILE A 116 60.90 -10.46 -9.86
CA ILE A 116 60.51 -9.13 -10.37
C ILE A 116 59.03 -8.92 -10.13
N ALA A 117 58.69 -7.99 -9.25
CA ALA A 117 57.31 -7.63 -8.94
C ALA A 117 56.90 -6.34 -9.65
N THR A 118 55.69 -6.28 -10.22
CA THR A 118 55.20 -5.12 -10.98
C THR A 118 53.70 -4.93 -10.82
N ASN A 119 53.25 -3.67 -10.80
CA ASN A 119 51.82 -3.33 -10.74
C ASN A 119 51.09 -3.50 -12.09
N VAL A 120 51.85 -3.78 -13.14
CA VAL A 120 51.33 -4.00 -14.48
C VAL A 120 50.63 -5.36 -14.57
N GLN A 121 49.40 -5.38 -15.07
CA GLN A 121 48.67 -6.62 -15.38
C GLN A 121 49.08 -7.12 -16.77
N LEU A 122 49.64 -8.33 -16.84
CA LEU A 122 50.03 -8.95 -18.10
C LEU A 122 48.88 -9.79 -18.64
N SER A 123 48.64 -9.74 -19.96
CA SER A 123 47.58 -10.52 -20.59
C SER A 123 47.97 -12.00 -20.72
N SER A 124 47.00 -12.89 -20.49
CA SER A 124 47.15 -14.36 -20.52
C SER A 124 46.87 -15.00 -21.89
N THR A 125 46.87 -14.22 -22.98
CA THR A 125 46.57 -14.75 -24.32
C THR A 125 47.61 -15.78 -24.74
N ALA A 126 47.18 -17.02 -25.01
CA ALA A 126 48.11 -18.11 -25.33
C ALA A 126 48.99 -17.78 -26.57
N SER A 127 50.30 -18.04 -26.45
CA SER A 127 51.32 -17.91 -27.51
C SER A 127 51.59 -16.48 -28.02
N SER A 128 50.98 -15.45 -27.42
CA SER A 128 51.17 -14.04 -27.83
C SER A 128 50.94 -13.01 -26.71
N GLY A 129 50.55 -13.47 -25.52
CA GLY A 129 50.19 -12.65 -24.38
C GLY A 129 51.38 -11.93 -23.77
N GLY A 130 51.09 -10.94 -22.94
CA GLY A 130 52.12 -10.17 -22.23
C GLY A 130 52.99 -11.05 -21.33
N ILE A 131 52.43 -12.13 -20.77
CA ILE A 131 53.14 -13.09 -19.93
C ILE A 131 54.21 -13.82 -20.76
N ASP A 132 53.84 -14.51 -21.85
CA ASP A 132 54.77 -15.27 -22.70
C ASP A 132 55.95 -14.42 -23.20
N ARG A 133 55.69 -13.15 -23.57
CA ARG A 133 56.73 -12.22 -24.04
C ARG A 133 57.71 -11.84 -22.93
N VAL A 134 57.21 -11.64 -21.71
CA VAL A 134 58.03 -11.31 -20.54
C VAL A 134 58.83 -12.53 -20.09
N GLU A 135 58.23 -13.72 -20.09
CA GLU A 135 58.91 -14.97 -19.77
C GLU A 135 60.04 -15.29 -20.75
N ALA A 136 59.81 -15.11 -22.06
CA ALA A 136 60.85 -15.29 -23.07
C ALA A 136 62.05 -14.33 -22.83
N ALA A 137 61.77 -13.07 -22.53
CA ALA A 137 62.80 -12.08 -22.22
C ALA A 137 63.55 -12.40 -20.91
N MET A 138 62.83 -12.85 -19.88
CA MET A 138 63.44 -13.29 -18.62
C MET A 138 64.34 -14.50 -18.83
N LYS A 139 63.89 -15.51 -19.58
CA LYS A 139 64.66 -16.72 -19.86
C LYS A 139 65.97 -16.41 -20.60
N GLU A 140 65.92 -15.55 -21.61
CA GLU A 140 67.10 -15.08 -22.36
C GLU A 140 68.11 -14.41 -21.42
N GLN A 141 67.65 -13.46 -20.59
CA GLN A 141 68.52 -12.66 -19.73
C GLN A 141 69.00 -13.41 -18.48
N ALA A 142 68.20 -14.34 -17.96
CA ALA A 142 68.54 -15.20 -16.82
C ALA A 142 69.72 -16.13 -17.14
N ALA A 143 69.75 -16.68 -18.37
CA ALA A 143 70.86 -17.50 -18.84
C ALA A 143 72.16 -16.71 -18.93
N GLU A 144 72.10 -15.45 -19.37
CA GLU A 144 73.26 -14.56 -19.46
C GLU A 144 73.84 -14.19 -18.08
N LEU A 145 72.98 -14.04 -17.06
CA LEU A 145 73.40 -13.71 -15.70
C LEU A 145 73.79 -14.94 -14.85
N GLY A 146 73.41 -16.15 -15.28
CA GLY A 146 73.66 -17.41 -14.57
C GLY A 146 72.69 -17.68 -13.42
N LEU A 147 71.43 -17.25 -13.55
CA LEU A 147 70.39 -17.52 -12.54
C LEU A 147 70.02 -19.01 -12.53
N LEU A 148 69.79 -19.56 -11.33
CA LEU A 148 69.26 -20.90 -11.14
C LEU A 148 67.76 -20.96 -11.45
N ASP A 149 67.00 -19.93 -11.06
CA ASP A 149 65.58 -19.79 -11.37
C ASP A 149 65.11 -18.33 -11.17
N TRP A 150 63.91 -18.00 -11.64
CA TRP A 150 63.33 -16.66 -11.53
C TRP A 150 61.80 -16.69 -11.47
N ALA A 151 61.19 -15.59 -11.00
CA ALA A 151 59.74 -15.42 -11.01
C ALA A 151 59.34 -13.96 -11.31
N VAL A 152 58.17 -13.81 -11.92
CA VAL A 152 57.54 -12.51 -12.16
C VAL A 152 56.23 -12.44 -11.38
N TRP A 153 56.12 -11.49 -10.47
CA TRP A 153 54.88 -11.19 -9.75
C TRP A 153 54.20 -10.01 -10.44
N ASP A 154 53.39 -10.31 -11.45
CA ASP A 154 52.59 -9.30 -12.16
C ASP A 154 51.39 -8.84 -11.33
N GLY A 155 50.62 -7.88 -11.84
CA GLY A 155 49.46 -7.33 -11.12
C GLY A 155 48.41 -8.39 -10.74
N ASN A 156 48.28 -9.48 -11.51
CA ASN A 156 47.36 -10.57 -11.22
C ASN A 156 47.89 -11.46 -10.09
N GLN A 157 49.17 -11.81 -10.13
CA GLN A 157 49.82 -12.59 -9.08
C GLN A 157 49.86 -11.82 -7.75
N LEU A 158 50.14 -10.51 -7.79
CA LEU A 158 50.09 -9.65 -6.61
C LEU A 158 48.69 -9.53 -6.04
N SER A 159 47.66 -9.42 -6.89
CA SER A 159 46.26 -9.45 -6.43
C SER A 159 45.93 -10.75 -5.69
N THR A 160 46.39 -11.88 -6.23
CA THR A 160 46.20 -13.20 -5.59
C THR A 160 46.89 -13.27 -4.22
N PHE A 161 48.11 -12.70 -4.09
CA PHE A 161 48.79 -12.64 -2.79
C PHE A 161 48.09 -11.70 -1.80
N LEU A 162 47.52 -10.58 -2.26
CA LEU A 162 46.77 -9.66 -1.41
C LEU A 162 45.46 -10.29 -0.90
N ASP A 163 44.79 -11.10 -1.73
CA ASP A 163 43.62 -11.88 -1.31
C ASP A 163 43.99 -12.92 -0.24
N ALA A 164 45.15 -13.58 -0.39
CA ALA A 164 45.65 -14.56 0.57
C ALA A 164 46.16 -13.93 1.88
N HIS A 165 46.53 -12.64 1.84
CA HIS A 165 47.10 -11.89 2.96
C HIS A 165 46.36 -10.56 3.17
N PRO A 166 45.08 -10.61 3.58
CA PRO A 166 44.20 -9.43 3.65
C PRO A 166 44.71 -8.36 4.64
N GLU A 167 45.53 -8.73 5.62
CA GLU A 167 46.18 -7.77 6.52
C GLU A 167 47.20 -6.88 5.81
N VAL A 168 47.88 -7.40 4.78
CA VAL A 168 48.76 -6.60 3.92
C VAL A 168 47.90 -5.66 3.08
N ALA A 169 46.83 -6.16 2.45
CA ALA A 169 45.89 -5.33 1.68
C ALA A 169 45.36 -4.14 2.52
N ARG A 170 44.89 -4.39 3.74
CA ARG A 170 44.41 -3.36 4.68
C ARG A 170 45.45 -2.30 5.06
N THR A 171 46.73 -2.68 5.13
CA THR A 171 47.81 -1.74 5.51
C THR A 171 48.11 -0.73 4.39
N TYR A 172 47.86 -1.12 3.14
CA TYR A 172 48.02 -0.27 1.97
C TYR A 172 46.65 0.23 1.44
N ALA A 173 45.63 0.29 2.32
CA ALA A 173 44.22 0.55 2.01
C ALA A 173 43.86 1.94 1.44
N ASP A 174 44.79 2.90 1.41
CA ASP A 174 44.58 4.17 0.71
C ASP A 174 44.41 3.99 -0.82
N VAL A 175 44.53 2.75 -1.30
CA VAL A 175 44.39 2.32 -2.69
C VAL A 175 43.19 1.37 -2.90
N ILE A 176 42.31 1.12 -1.91
CA ILE A 176 41.21 0.15 -2.07
C ILE A 176 39.87 0.82 -2.43
N SER A 177 39.15 0.16 -3.34
CA SER A 177 37.90 0.57 -4.00
C SER A 177 36.72 0.86 -3.05
N SER A 178 35.67 1.48 -3.61
CA SER A 178 34.41 1.85 -2.95
C SER A 178 33.73 0.73 -2.12
N GLY A 179 34.03 -0.54 -2.38
CA GLY A 179 33.49 -1.68 -1.63
C GLY A 179 33.99 -1.78 -0.18
N ASP A 180 35.23 -1.35 0.08
CA ASP A 180 35.82 -1.43 1.41
C ASP A 180 35.39 -0.27 2.31
N VAL A 181 35.17 0.91 1.71
CA VAL A 181 34.54 2.05 2.40
C VAL A 181 33.13 1.69 2.84
N LEU A 182 32.36 0.99 1.99
CA LEU A 182 31.01 0.56 2.32
C LEU A 182 31.02 -0.48 3.44
N THR A 183 31.94 -1.45 3.40
CA THR A 183 32.09 -2.47 4.44
C THR A 183 32.48 -1.84 5.78
N LYS A 184 33.41 -0.88 5.79
CA LYS A 184 33.81 -0.16 7.02
C LYS A 184 32.70 0.73 7.56
N ALA A 185 31.93 1.37 6.68
CA ALA A 185 30.76 2.15 7.08
C ALA A 185 29.69 1.25 7.74
N LEU A 186 29.41 0.08 7.15
CA LEU A 186 28.48 -0.90 7.71
C LEU A 186 28.96 -1.44 9.05
N GLU A 187 30.24 -1.83 9.18
CA GLU A 187 30.83 -2.26 10.46
C GLU A 187 30.73 -1.18 11.56
N THR A 188 30.94 0.08 11.18
CA THR A 188 30.90 1.21 12.13
C THR A 188 29.47 1.53 12.56
N ILE A 189 28.51 1.46 11.65
CA ILE A 189 27.07 1.58 11.96
C ILE A 189 26.64 0.44 12.89
N ASP A 190 27.10 -0.79 12.64
CA ASP A 190 26.76 -1.95 13.46
C ASP A 190 27.39 -1.88 14.87
N ALA A 191 28.62 -1.37 14.98
CA ALA A 191 29.29 -1.15 16.26
C ALA A 191 28.70 0.02 17.07
N LEU A 192 28.25 1.08 16.40
CA LEU A 192 27.48 2.16 17.03
C LEU A 192 26.11 1.67 17.50
N GLY A 193 25.45 0.80 16.73
CA GLY A 193 24.19 0.15 17.12
C GLY A 193 24.29 -0.75 18.36
N ARG A 194 25.49 -1.29 18.66
CA ARG A 194 25.72 -2.16 19.83
C ARG A 194 26.20 -1.43 21.09
N SER A 195 26.76 -0.22 20.96
CA SER A 195 27.35 0.54 22.08
C SER A 195 26.40 1.58 22.69
N VAL A 196 25.30 1.91 22.01
CA VAL A 196 24.15 2.55 22.62
C VAL A 196 23.28 1.42 23.20
N SER A 197 23.33 1.19 24.51
CA SER A 197 22.14 0.58 25.14
C SER A 197 21.06 1.66 25.03
N PRO A 198 20.03 1.51 24.18
CA PRO A 198 18.94 2.46 24.22
C PRO A 198 18.42 2.46 25.65
N THR A 199 18.28 3.66 26.23
CA THR A 199 17.52 3.77 27.48
C THR A 199 16.20 3.05 27.22
N PRO A 200 15.81 2.04 28.02
CA PRO A 200 14.63 1.24 27.71
C PRO A 200 13.45 2.19 27.59
N ILE A 201 12.79 2.15 26.43
CA ILE A 201 11.70 3.05 26.11
C ILE A 201 10.59 2.81 27.12
N ARG A 202 10.17 3.86 27.81
CA ARG A 202 9.14 3.76 28.85
C ARG A 202 7.75 3.82 28.23
N LEU A 203 6.79 3.28 28.96
CA LEU A 203 5.37 3.33 28.58
C LEU A 203 4.90 4.79 28.54
N GLY A 204 4.36 5.21 27.39
CA GLY A 204 3.91 6.59 27.15
C GLY A 204 5.04 7.62 26.98
N GLN A 205 6.32 7.23 26.99
CA GLN A 205 7.44 8.13 26.70
C GLN A 205 7.24 8.79 25.33
N GLY A 206 7.38 10.12 25.24
CA GLY A 206 7.15 10.88 24.00
C GLY A 206 5.82 11.64 23.97
N GLN A 207 4.84 11.26 24.81
CA GLN A 207 3.54 11.92 24.91
C GLN A 207 3.18 12.29 26.36
N PRO A 208 3.26 13.58 26.75
CA PRO A 208 2.92 14.02 28.09
C PRO A 208 1.49 13.60 28.49
N GLY A 209 1.36 12.88 29.61
CA GLY A 209 0.05 12.43 30.12
C GLY A 209 -0.43 11.08 29.55
N ALA A 210 0.30 10.48 28.61
CA ALA A 210 0.00 9.13 28.13
C ALA A 210 0.48 8.05 29.12
N GLU A 211 1.48 8.33 29.97
CA GLU A 211 2.16 7.30 30.76
C GLU A 211 1.19 6.50 31.64
N ARG A 212 0.31 7.19 32.36
CA ARG A 212 -0.64 6.53 33.29
C ARG A 212 -1.62 5.62 32.55
N LYS A 213 -2.16 6.06 31.41
CA LYS A 213 -3.14 5.26 30.67
C LYS A 213 -2.47 4.11 29.91
N PHE A 214 -1.26 4.30 29.38
CA PHE A 214 -0.53 3.24 28.69
C PHE A 214 -0.03 2.19 29.69
N GLN A 215 0.42 2.60 30.88
CA GLN A 215 0.75 1.66 31.96
C GLN A 215 -0.47 0.81 32.35
N ALA A 216 -1.64 1.43 32.54
CA ALA A 216 -2.85 0.72 32.91
C ALA A 216 -3.26 -0.32 31.84
N ALA A 217 -3.17 0.03 30.56
CA ALA A 217 -3.45 -0.89 29.46
C ALA A 217 -2.43 -2.03 29.40
N TYR A 218 -1.14 -1.73 29.58
CA TYR A 218 -0.05 -2.70 29.60
C TYR A 218 -0.23 -3.73 30.71
N ASP A 219 -0.50 -3.28 31.94
CA ASP A 219 -0.71 -4.15 33.09
C ASP A 219 -1.96 -5.01 32.92
N LYS A 220 -3.06 -4.42 32.43
CA LYS A 220 -4.32 -5.13 32.19
C LYS A 220 -4.13 -6.26 31.16
N ALA A 221 -3.34 -6.02 30.12
CA ALA A 221 -3.06 -6.98 29.05
C ALA A 221 -2.08 -8.11 29.44
N GLY A 222 -1.51 -8.09 30.65
CA GLY A 222 -0.55 -9.10 31.12
C GLY A 222 0.92 -8.67 31.03
N GLY A 223 1.19 -7.40 30.73
CA GLY A 223 2.50 -6.77 30.76
C GLY A 223 3.53 -7.45 29.86
N ALA A 224 4.78 -7.55 30.35
CA ALA A 224 5.91 -8.04 29.56
C ALA A 224 5.75 -9.49 29.08
N ALA A 225 4.99 -10.31 29.82
CA ALA A 225 4.75 -11.70 29.46
C ALA A 225 3.90 -11.86 28.19
N VAL A 226 3.06 -10.85 27.88
CA VAL A 226 2.15 -10.87 26.72
C VAL A 226 2.63 -9.90 25.64
N LEU A 227 2.92 -8.65 26.02
CA LEU A 227 3.24 -7.59 25.07
C LEU A 227 4.74 -7.42 24.85
N GLY A 228 5.61 -7.94 25.72
CA GLY A 228 7.04 -7.63 25.69
C GLY A 228 7.35 -6.18 26.12
N MET A 229 8.45 -5.62 25.63
CA MET A 229 8.86 -4.23 25.90
C MET A 229 8.49 -3.30 24.74
N PRO A 230 8.24 -2.00 24.99
CA PRO A 230 7.97 -1.05 23.91
C PRO A 230 9.12 -0.98 22.90
N THR A 231 8.79 -0.98 21.61
CA THR A 231 9.74 -0.84 20.49
C THR A 231 9.84 0.59 19.98
N THR A 232 8.87 1.44 20.30
CA THR A 232 8.82 2.85 19.92
C THR A 232 8.49 3.75 21.12
N GLU A 233 8.89 5.02 21.05
CA GLU A 233 8.26 6.06 21.87
C GLU A 233 6.80 6.22 21.44
N ALA A 234 5.92 6.63 22.35
CA ALA A 234 4.57 6.99 22.01
C ALA A 234 4.54 8.18 21.03
N TYR A 235 3.71 8.07 19.99
CA TYR A 235 3.58 9.08 18.95
C TYR A 235 2.10 9.31 18.60
N GLU A 236 1.83 10.39 17.88
CA GLU A 236 0.49 10.74 17.40
C GLU A 236 0.16 10.02 16.09
N GLU A 237 -1.04 9.43 15.99
CA GLU A 237 -1.55 8.81 14.75
C GLU A 237 -3.02 9.22 14.55
N GLY A 238 -3.27 10.33 13.87
CA GLY A 238 -4.62 10.90 13.84
C GLY A 238 -4.97 11.57 15.18
N PRO A 239 -6.20 11.41 15.72
CA PRO A 239 -6.64 12.14 16.92
C PRO A 239 -6.21 11.51 18.25
N GLY A 240 -5.21 10.63 18.26
CA GLY A 240 -4.81 9.90 19.46
C GLY A 240 -3.35 9.48 19.46
N TRP A 241 -3.01 8.63 20.43
CA TRP A 241 -1.63 8.21 20.71
C TRP A 241 -1.46 6.72 20.54
N VAL A 242 -0.27 6.32 20.13
CA VAL A 242 0.10 4.95 19.79
C VAL A 242 1.50 4.65 20.29
N GLN A 243 1.72 3.45 20.81
CA GLN A 243 3.05 2.91 21.11
C GLN A 243 3.12 1.45 20.69
N GLU A 244 4.20 1.10 19.98
CA GLU A 244 4.37 -0.22 19.39
C GLU A 244 5.15 -1.17 20.32
N PHE A 245 4.84 -2.45 20.15
CA PHE A 245 5.45 -3.60 20.82
C PHE A 245 5.72 -4.69 19.75
N PRO A 246 6.54 -5.72 20.03
CA PRO A 246 6.94 -6.71 19.03
C PRO A 246 5.79 -7.37 18.25
N HIS A 247 4.64 -7.60 18.91
CA HIS A 247 3.47 -8.25 18.32
C HIS A 247 2.15 -7.54 18.67
N ALA A 248 2.21 -6.32 19.18
CA ALA A 248 1.04 -5.62 19.67
C ALA A 248 1.24 -4.11 19.62
N VAL A 249 0.14 -3.38 19.83
CA VAL A 249 0.14 -1.93 19.91
C VAL A 249 -0.74 -1.50 21.07
N ILE A 250 -0.27 -0.56 21.89
CA ILE A 250 -1.16 0.17 22.81
C ILE A 250 -1.58 1.46 22.12
N CYS A 251 -2.88 1.67 22.02
CA CYS A 251 -3.46 2.86 21.41
C CYS A 251 -4.54 3.49 22.30
N ALA A 252 -4.74 4.80 22.14
CA ALA A 252 -5.78 5.55 22.83
C ALA A 252 -6.21 6.77 21.99
N ALA A 253 -7.52 7.05 21.95
CA ALA A 253 -7.97 8.40 21.61
C ALA A 253 -7.42 9.42 22.63
N ALA A 254 -7.25 10.69 22.23
CA ALA A 254 -6.65 11.73 23.08
C ALA A 254 -7.24 11.78 24.51
N GLU A 255 -8.57 11.83 24.63
CA GLU A 255 -9.28 11.87 25.92
C GLU A 255 -9.78 10.48 26.40
N GLY A 256 -9.44 9.42 25.67
CA GLY A 256 -9.92 8.06 25.96
C GLY A 256 -8.96 7.22 26.80
N PRO A 257 -9.47 6.16 27.45
CA PRO A 257 -8.64 5.09 27.99
C PRO A 257 -7.82 4.41 26.88
N ALA A 258 -6.64 3.90 27.24
CA ALA A 258 -5.80 3.12 26.33
C ALA A 258 -6.18 1.63 26.35
N VAL A 259 -5.89 0.93 25.26
CA VAL A 259 -6.08 -0.53 25.15
C VAL A 259 -4.96 -1.14 24.31
N ALA A 260 -4.59 -2.37 24.66
CA ALA A 260 -3.65 -3.17 23.89
C ALA A 260 -4.38 -3.94 22.79
N VAL A 261 -3.82 -3.92 21.58
CA VAL A 261 -4.39 -4.51 20.36
C VAL A 261 -3.33 -5.39 19.72
N ASP A 262 -3.71 -6.59 19.29
CA ASP A 262 -2.85 -7.51 18.55
C ASP A 262 -2.46 -6.93 17.19
N LEU A 263 -1.23 -7.20 16.74
CA LEU A 263 -0.69 -6.58 15.53
C LEU A 263 -1.54 -6.81 14.26
N PRO A 264 -2.10 -8.01 13.99
CA PRO A 264 -3.00 -8.21 12.85
C PRO A 264 -4.28 -7.39 12.89
N VAL A 265 -4.84 -7.16 14.09
CA VAL A 265 -6.03 -6.31 14.27
C VAL A 265 -5.65 -4.85 14.08
N TRP A 266 -4.49 -4.44 14.58
CA TRP A 266 -3.95 -3.10 14.38
C TRP A 266 -3.72 -2.78 12.91
N GLU A 267 -3.05 -3.68 12.18
CA GLU A 267 -2.82 -3.54 10.74
C GLU A 267 -4.14 -3.44 9.97
N ALA A 268 -5.15 -4.21 10.37
CA ALA A 268 -6.48 -4.13 9.78
C ALA A 268 -7.18 -2.78 10.01
N LEU A 269 -6.99 -2.14 11.18
CA LEU A 269 -7.49 -0.79 11.44
C LEU A 269 -6.80 0.24 10.54
N LEU A 270 -5.48 0.18 10.43
CA LEU A 270 -4.70 1.10 9.59
C LEU A 270 -5.07 0.95 8.12
N ASP A 271 -5.21 -0.29 7.65
CA ASP A 271 -5.57 -0.62 6.28
C ASP A 271 -7.01 -0.18 5.94
N ALA A 272 -7.96 -0.32 6.88
CA ALA A 272 -9.33 0.14 6.67
C ALA A 272 -9.42 1.65 6.39
N GLY A 273 -8.55 2.47 6.99
CA GLY A 273 -8.47 3.91 6.75
C GLY A 273 -7.35 4.35 5.79
N ALA A 274 -6.67 3.41 5.11
CA ALA A 274 -5.53 3.72 4.25
C ALA A 274 -5.92 4.67 3.10
N GLY A 275 -5.10 5.69 2.87
CA GLY A 275 -5.40 6.75 1.90
C GLY A 275 -6.38 7.83 2.41
N HIS A 276 -6.95 7.66 3.60
CA HIS A 276 -7.94 8.55 4.20
C HIS A 276 -7.58 9.00 5.63
N GLY A 277 -6.29 8.97 5.98
CA GLY A 277 -5.81 9.37 7.31
C GLY A 277 -5.89 8.26 8.36
N ARG A 278 -6.03 6.99 7.97
CA ARG A 278 -5.96 5.81 8.85
C ARG A 278 -6.94 5.95 10.02
N LEU A 279 -6.46 6.08 11.25
CA LEU A 279 -7.30 6.20 12.44
C LEU A 279 -8.06 7.53 12.51
N ALA A 280 -7.62 8.59 11.83
CA ALA A 280 -8.44 9.79 11.67
C ALA A 280 -9.70 9.52 10.82
N ALA A 281 -9.68 8.51 9.94
CA ALA A 281 -10.87 8.04 9.24
C ALA A 281 -11.70 7.10 10.11
N VAL A 282 -11.11 5.97 10.54
CA VAL A 282 -11.87 4.85 11.13
C VAL A 282 -12.13 4.97 12.64
N GLY A 283 -11.36 5.80 13.34
CA GLY A 283 -11.42 5.95 14.80
C GLY A 283 -10.58 4.93 15.57
N TYR A 284 -10.67 5.02 16.90
CA TYR A 284 -9.96 4.17 17.85
C TYR A 284 -10.90 3.16 18.53
N PRO A 285 -10.38 2.02 19.01
CA PRO A 285 -11.15 1.07 19.82
C PRO A 285 -11.82 1.71 21.03
N ILE A 286 -13.11 1.43 21.22
CA ILE A 286 -13.87 1.83 22.41
C ILE A 286 -13.51 0.89 23.56
N VAL A 287 -13.11 1.45 24.69
CA VAL A 287 -12.87 0.69 25.93
C VAL A 287 -14.04 0.89 26.88
N ASP A 288 -14.82 -0.16 27.11
CA ASP A 288 -15.86 -0.20 28.13
C ASP A 288 -15.78 -1.49 28.95
N ALA A 289 -16.83 -1.75 29.74
CA ALA A 289 -16.90 -2.93 30.61
C ALA A 289 -16.84 -4.28 29.86
N HIS A 290 -17.15 -4.29 28.55
CA HIS A 290 -17.14 -5.50 27.72
C HIS A 290 -15.86 -5.62 26.88
N THR A 291 -15.01 -4.60 26.83
CA THR A 291 -13.76 -4.64 26.07
C THR A 291 -12.72 -5.52 26.79
N PRO A 292 -12.17 -6.56 26.11
CA PRO A 292 -11.15 -7.39 26.71
C PRO A 292 -9.89 -6.59 27.04
N ALA A 293 -9.06 -7.14 27.92
CA ALA A 293 -7.79 -6.53 28.30
C ALA A 293 -6.81 -6.37 27.12
N PHE A 294 -6.89 -7.30 26.17
CA PHE A 294 -6.11 -7.36 24.95
C PHE A 294 -7.07 -7.70 23.80
N ILE A 295 -7.11 -6.86 22.77
CA ILE A 295 -7.99 -7.05 21.61
C ILE A 295 -7.23 -7.88 20.56
N ASP A 296 -7.54 -9.16 20.49
CA ASP A 296 -7.03 -10.09 19.50
C ASP A 296 -8.04 -10.35 18.37
N ASP A 297 -7.71 -11.28 17.47
CA ASP A 297 -8.59 -11.68 16.37
C ASP A 297 -9.93 -12.27 16.81
N ARG A 298 -10.07 -12.71 18.07
CA ARG A 298 -11.31 -13.27 18.64
C ARG A 298 -12.22 -12.17 19.21
N ALA A 299 -11.68 -10.99 19.50
CA ALA A 299 -12.39 -9.86 20.06
C ALA A 299 -13.25 -9.13 19.01
N GLN A 300 -14.26 -9.81 18.46
CA GLN A 300 -15.13 -9.26 17.43
C GLN A 300 -16.58 -9.05 17.90
N PRO A 301 -17.25 -7.96 17.49
CA PRO A 301 -16.70 -6.81 16.75
C PRO A 301 -15.76 -5.93 17.58
N VAL A 302 -14.73 -5.34 16.93
CA VAL A 302 -13.95 -4.24 17.54
C VAL A 302 -14.71 -2.95 17.31
N ARG A 303 -15.33 -2.39 18.35
CA ARG A 303 -16.07 -1.12 18.28
C ARG A 303 -15.12 0.07 18.19
N LEU A 304 -15.42 1.04 17.34
CA LEU A 304 -14.57 2.18 17.02
C LEU A 304 -15.30 3.51 17.18
N HIS A 305 -14.58 4.54 17.63
CA HIS A 305 -15.10 5.90 17.82
C HIS A 305 -14.03 6.97 17.51
N GLY A 306 -14.46 8.20 17.24
CA GLY A 306 -13.58 9.37 17.10
C GLY A 306 -12.98 9.57 15.71
N GLY A 307 -13.35 8.73 14.73
CA GLY A 307 -12.98 8.89 13.32
C GLY A 307 -13.96 9.80 12.57
N THR A 308 -13.50 10.39 11.46
CA THR A 308 -14.34 11.18 10.54
C THR A 308 -15.43 10.36 9.85
N TRP A 309 -15.33 9.03 9.85
CA TRP A 309 -16.38 8.13 9.35
C TRP A 309 -17.49 7.85 10.39
N ASN A 310 -17.43 8.50 11.55
CA ASN A 310 -18.27 8.28 12.73
C ASN A 310 -18.06 6.89 13.37
N ASP A 311 -18.93 6.56 14.33
CA ASP A 311 -18.91 5.27 15.02
C ASP A 311 -19.01 4.10 14.04
N GLY A 312 -18.18 3.10 14.28
CA GLY A 312 -18.12 1.91 13.43
C GLY A 312 -17.60 0.70 14.17
N HIS A 313 -17.45 -0.38 13.42
CA HIS A 313 -16.99 -1.66 13.91
C HIS A 313 -16.01 -2.24 12.91
N LEU A 314 -14.88 -2.78 13.39
CA LEU A 314 -14.04 -3.67 12.62
C LEU A 314 -14.51 -5.11 12.82
N LEU A 315 -14.76 -5.81 11.72
CA LEU A 315 -15.30 -7.17 11.66
C LEU A 315 -14.44 -8.01 10.74
N GLN A 316 -14.14 -9.25 11.11
CA GLN A 316 -13.52 -10.21 10.20
C GLN A 316 -14.62 -10.93 9.44
N LYS A 317 -14.66 -10.74 8.12
CA LYS A 317 -15.61 -11.40 7.22
C LYS A 317 -14.86 -12.28 6.22
N MET A 318 -15.59 -13.02 5.39
CA MET A 318 -14.99 -13.68 4.23
C MET A 318 -14.25 -12.64 3.37
N GLY A 319 -12.96 -12.88 3.14
CA GLY A 319 -12.08 -11.95 2.44
C GLY A 319 -11.33 -10.94 3.33
N GLY A 320 -11.38 -11.10 4.66
CA GLY A 320 -10.55 -10.35 5.60
C GLY A 320 -11.32 -9.34 6.46
N TRP A 321 -10.57 -8.48 7.14
CA TRP A 321 -11.12 -7.44 8.00
C TRP A 321 -11.82 -6.34 7.19
N ARG A 322 -12.95 -5.86 7.71
CA ARG A 322 -13.75 -4.78 7.13
C ARG A 322 -14.26 -3.86 8.21
N TRP A 323 -14.21 -2.57 7.92
CA TRP A 323 -14.89 -1.55 8.72
C TRP A 323 -16.33 -1.42 8.24
N GLU A 324 -17.27 -1.37 9.19
CA GLU A 324 -18.69 -1.15 8.93
C GLU A 324 -19.24 -0.06 9.87
N PRO A 325 -20.10 0.84 9.38
CA PRO A 325 -20.64 1.90 10.23
C PRO A 325 -21.63 1.32 11.24
N LYS A 326 -21.70 1.94 12.41
CA LYS A 326 -22.84 1.79 13.31
C LYS A 326 -24.06 2.46 12.67
N ILE A 327 -25.21 1.79 12.74
CA ILE A 327 -26.45 2.35 12.20
C ILE A 327 -26.78 3.66 12.94
N THR A 328 -26.87 4.74 12.18
CA THR A 328 -27.16 6.08 12.70
C THR A 328 -28.09 6.82 11.75
N PHE A 329 -29.02 7.58 12.32
CA PHE A 329 -30.01 8.37 11.60
C PHE A 329 -29.63 9.85 11.60
N SER A 330 -29.91 10.56 10.50
CA SER A 330 -29.64 12.00 10.39
C SER A 330 -30.65 12.69 9.48
N PHE A 331 -30.90 13.98 9.73
CA PHE A 331 -31.64 14.84 8.79
C PHE A 331 -30.73 15.53 7.77
N ASN A 332 -29.42 15.25 7.77
CA ASN A 332 -28.51 15.75 6.75
C ASN A 332 -28.70 14.94 5.45
N ILE A 333 -29.36 15.56 4.48
CA ILE A 333 -29.75 14.96 3.19
C ILE A 333 -29.18 15.77 2.02
N ARG A 334 -28.73 15.10 0.96
CA ARG A 334 -28.09 15.72 -0.22
C ARG A 334 -28.76 15.38 -1.54
N ASP A 335 -29.48 14.26 -1.60
CA ASP A 335 -29.99 13.70 -2.85
C ASP A 335 -31.46 14.06 -3.12
N HIS A 336 -32.05 14.98 -2.34
CA HIS A 336 -33.46 15.36 -2.50
C HIS A 336 -33.77 15.94 -3.89
N ASP A 337 -33.00 16.89 -4.42
CA ASP A 337 -33.30 17.52 -5.72
C ASP A 337 -32.38 17.04 -6.85
N ARG A 338 -31.46 16.10 -6.57
CA ARG A 338 -30.59 15.56 -7.62
C ARG A 338 -31.43 14.88 -8.69
N TRP A 339 -31.13 15.16 -9.96
CA TRP A 339 -31.83 14.54 -11.08
C TRP A 339 -33.34 14.80 -11.10
N ARG A 340 -33.75 16.04 -10.81
CA ARG A 340 -35.15 16.52 -10.88
C ARG A 340 -35.48 17.25 -12.19
N HIS A 341 -34.84 16.90 -13.30
CA HIS A 341 -34.90 17.73 -14.53
C HIS A 341 -36.13 17.53 -15.42
N VAL A 342 -37.13 16.76 -14.99
CA VAL A 342 -38.16 16.27 -15.92
C VAL A 342 -39.55 16.61 -15.40
N GLU A 343 -40.19 17.54 -16.09
CA GLU A 343 -41.64 17.59 -16.19
C GLU A 343 -42.15 16.34 -16.96
N PRO A 344 -43.34 15.81 -16.63
CA PRO A 344 -44.31 16.39 -15.72
C PRO A 344 -44.06 15.99 -14.26
N LEU A 345 -44.18 16.98 -13.36
CA LEU A 345 -44.34 16.73 -11.93
C LEU A 345 -45.57 15.84 -11.71
N MET A 346 -45.41 14.80 -10.90
CA MET A 346 -46.53 14.02 -10.38
C MET A 346 -46.95 14.58 -9.01
N ASP A 347 -47.80 13.90 -8.26
CA ASP A 347 -48.22 14.39 -6.93
C ASP A 347 -47.28 13.91 -5.85
N LEU A 348 -47.01 12.60 -5.82
CA LEU A 348 -46.13 11.96 -4.84
C LEU A 348 -44.85 11.50 -5.52
N ARG A 349 -43.72 11.69 -4.84
CA ARG A 349 -42.48 10.99 -5.13
C ARG A 349 -41.91 10.34 -3.87
N LEU A 350 -41.68 9.04 -3.96
CA LEU A 350 -40.82 8.30 -3.05
C LEU A 350 -39.44 8.16 -3.69
N ARG A 351 -38.38 8.41 -2.93
CA ARG A 351 -37.00 8.25 -3.38
C ARG A 351 -36.17 7.50 -2.36
N CYS A 352 -35.46 6.48 -2.80
CA CYS A 352 -34.36 5.87 -2.07
C CYS A 352 -33.06 6.08 -2.84
N ALA A 353 -32.08 6.72 -2.22
CA ALA A 353 -30.76 6.95 -2.80
C ALA A 353 -29.66 6.29 -1.95
N LEU A 354 -28.71 5.62 -2.59
CA LEU A 354 -27.48 5.13 -1.97
C LEU A 354 -26.29 5.94 -2.47
N ARG A 355 -25.39 6.28 -1.55
CA ARG A 355 -24.04 6.76 -1.84
C ARG A 355 -23.03 5.90 -1.10
N VAL A 356 -22.05 5.40 -1.83
CA VAL A 356 -21.02 4.53 -1.29
C VAL A 356 -19.76 4.63 -2.13
N ASN A 357 -18.61 4.65 -1.47
CA ASN A 357 -17.32 4.61 -2.11
C ASN A 357 -16.72 3.21 -1.85
N TRP A 358 -16.61 2.39 -2.90
CA TRP A 358 -15.95 1.10 -2.82
C TRP A 358 -14.49 1.22 -3.25
N GLN A 359 -13.61 0.59 -2.50
CA GLN A 359 -12.22 0.43 -2.87
C GLN A 359 -12.08 -0.68 -3.93
N ALA A 360 -12.39 -0.35 -5.18
CA ALA A 360 -12.26 -1.26 -6.31
C ALA A 360 -10.79 -1.37 -6.76
N SER A 361 -10.37 -2.57 -7.16
CA SER A 361 -9.01 -2.83 -7.68
C SER A 361 -8.79 -2.35 -9.12
N HIS A 362 -9.85 -1.94 -9.80
CA HIS A 362 -9.87 -1.52 -11.20
C HIS A 362 -10.95 -0.45 -11.40
N GLU A 363 -10.86 0.28 -12.52
CA GLU A 363 -11.89 1.24 -12.91
C GLU A 363 -13.23 0.52 -13.13
N LEU A 364 -14.28 1.02 -12.49
CA LEU A 364 -15.63 0.48 -12.62
C LEU A 364 -16.23 0.92 -13.95
N THR A 365 -16.82 -0.03 -14.69
CA THR A 365 -17.48 0.25 -15.97
C THR A 365 -18.78 -0.55 -16.09
N ILE A 366 -19.80 0.07 -16.71
CA ILE A 366 -21.06 -0.59 -17.05
C ILE A 366 -20.96 -1.13 -18.47
N ASP A 367 -20.63 -2.40 -18.58
CA ASP A 367 -20.49 -3.08 -19.86
C ASP A 367 -21.83 -3.64 -20.39
N ALA A 368 -21.77 -4.34 -21.53
CA ALA A 368 -22.94 -4.96 -22.11
C ALA A 368 -23.57 -6.04 -21.22
N GLN A 369 -22.77 -6.76 -20.41
CA GLN A 369 -23.29 -7.77 -19.49
C GLN A 369 -23.98 -7.10 -18.29
N GLY A 370 -23.39 -6.05 -17.73
CA GLY A 370 -23.96 -5.21 -16.70
C GLY A 370 -25.34 -4.67 -17.08
N ARG A 371 -25.48 -4.17 -18.32
CA ARG A 371 -26.78 -3.73 -18.86
C ARG A 371 -27.79 -4.86 -18.99
N ARG A 372 -27.37 -6.05 -19.42
CA ARG A 372 -28.24 -7.24 -19.48
C ARG A 372 -28.70 -7.65 -18.08
N ASN A 373 -27.80 -7.61 -17.10
CA ASN A 373 -28.10 -7.90 -15.71
C ASN A 373 -29.12 -6.91 -15.15
N MET A 374 -28.93 -5.60 -15.38
CA MET A 374 -29.90 -4.57 -14.99
C MET A 374 -31.26 -4.79 -15.62
N LYS A 375 -31.32 -5.01 -16.94
CA LYS A 375 -32.58 -5.23 -17.65
C LYS A 375 -33.33 -6.45 -17.12
N SER A 376 -32.59 -7.53 -16.82
CA SER A 376 -33.16 -8.75 -16.24
C SER A 376 -33.63 -8.52 -14.81
N PHE A 377 -32.85 -7.80 -14.00
CA PHE A 377 -33.23 -7.41 -12.65
C PHE A 377 -34.52 -6.61 -12.65
N VAL A 378 -34.59 -5.49 -13.39
CA VAL A 378 -35.78 -4.64 -13.34
C VAL A 378 -37.04 -5.39 -13.78
N ALA A 379 -36.96 -6.23 -14.82
CA ALA A 379 -38.10 -7.02 -15.30
C ALA A 379 -38.63 -8.03 -14.27
N GLY A 380 -37.74 -8.64 -13.48
CA GLY A 380 -38.09 -9.63 -12.44
C GLY A 380 -38.02 -9.12 -11.00
N SER A 381 -37.88 -7.81 -10.79
CA SER A 381 -37.58 -7.22 -9.48
C SER A 381 -38.80 -7.20 -8.56
N TRP A 382 -38.54 -7.12 -7.25
CA TRP A 382 -39.54 -6.77 -6.24
C TRP A 382 -40.26 -5.48 -6.62
N LEU A 383 -39.56 -4.50 -7.21
CA LEU A 383 -40.10 -3.20 -7.59
C LEU A 383 -41.17 -3.33 -8.69
N SER A 384 -40.94 -4.18 -9.70
CA SER A 384 -41.97 -4.49 -10.69
C SER A 384 -43.20 -5.13 -10.03
N GLY A 385 -42.99 -6.08 -9.11
CA GLY A 385 -44.08 -6.69 -8.35
C GLY A 385 -44.86 -5.67 -7.52
N PHE A 386 -44.15 -4.77 -6.83
CA PHE A 386 -44.73 -3.67 -6.06
C PHE A 386 -45.56 -2.76 -6.95
N ILE A 387 -44.99 -2.25 -8.06
CA ILE A 387 -45.69 -1.37 -9.00
C ILE A 387 -46.94 -2.06 -9.57
N VAL A 388 -46.86 -3.34 -9.96
CA VAL A 388 -48.03 -4.08 -10.48
C VAL A 388 -49.11 -4.20 -9.41
N ARG A 389 -48.76 -4.52 -8.15
CA ARG A 389 -49.74 -4.60 -7.06
C ARG A 389 -50.41 -3.26 -6.81
N GLN A 390 -49.63 -2.17 -6.76
CA GLN A 390 -50.15 -0.82 -6.56
C GLN A 390 -51.01 -0.37 -7.75
N ALA A 391 -50.57 -0.61 -8.98
CA ALA A 391 -51.32 -0.35 -10.20
C ALA A 391 -52.69 -1.06 -10.18
N ASN A 392 -52.70 -2.37 -9.90
CA ASN A 392 -53.93 -3.15 -9.81
C ASN A 392 -54.84 -2.65 -8.66
N ARG A 393 -54.26 -2.27 -7.51
CA ARG A 393 -54.99 -1.68 -6.38
C ARG A 393 -55.71 -0.39 -6.79
N TRP A 394 -55.09 0.40 -7.67
CA TRP A 394 -55.64 1.65 -8.18
C TRP A 394 -56.36 1.50 -9.55
N GLY A 395 -56.75 0.28 -9.94
CA GLY A 395 -57.56 0.04 -11.14
C GLY A 395 -56.83 0.18 -12.48
N LEU A 396 -55.50 0.22 -12.49
CA LEU A 396 -54.68 0.25 -13.70
C LEU A 396 -54.31 -1.17 -14.17
N ASP A 397 -54.09 -1.33 -15.48
CA ASP A 397 -53.56 -2.58 -16.04
C ASP A 397 -52.04 -2.72 -15.77
N GLY A 398 -51.70 -3.36 -14.66
CA GLY A 398 -50.30 -3.67 -14.32
C GLY A 398 -49.62 -4.63 -15.30
N SER A 399 -50.35 -5.39 -16.13
CA SER A 399 -49.73 -6.31 -17.10
C SER A 399 -49.02 -5.59 -18.24
N SER A 400 -49.32 -4.30 -18.44
CA SER A 400 -48.68 -3.43 -19.41
C SER A 400 -47.29 -2.93 -19.00
N LEU A 401 -46.81 -3.26 -17.79
CA LEU A 401 -45.54 -2.81 -17.23
C LEU A 401 -44.35 -3.22 -18.12
N LYS A 402 -43.67 -2.21 -18.66
CA LYS A 402 -42.47 -2.40 -19.49
C LYS A 402 -41.37 -1.41 -19.11
N TRP A 403 -40.27 -1.96 -18.60
CA TRP A 403 -39.05 -1.19 -18.39
C TRP A 403 -38.37 -0.85 -19.71
N GLN A 404 -37.97 0.40 -19.85
CA GLN A 404 -37.28 0.93 -21.02
C GLN A 404 -36.08 1.78 -20.58
N LEU A 405 -35.16 2.02 -21.51
CA LEU A 405 -34.14 3.04 -21.30
C LEU A 405 -34.82 4.40 -21.13
N THR A 406 -34.25 5.21 -20.26
CA THR A 406 -34.70 6.58 -20.07
C THR A 406 -34.33 7.39 -21.31
N PRO A 407 -35.23 8.23 -21.87
CA PRO A 407 -34.91 9.14 -22.97
C PRO A 407 -33.73 10.07 -22.65
N ASP A 408 -33.02 10.51 -23.68
CA ASP A 408 -31.79 11.28 -23.55
C ASP A 408 -31.96 12.63 -22.80
N ASP A 409 -33.16 13.23 -22.88
CA ASP A 409 -33.54 14.45 -22.16
C ASP A 409 -33.81 14.23 -20.66
N GLU A 410 -34.09 12.99 -20.26
CA GLU A 410 -34.33 12.59 -18.88
C GLU A 410 -33.10 11.92 -18.26
N GLY A 411 -32.27 11.24 -19.04
CA GLY A 411 -31.05 10.58 -18.58
C GLY A 411 -30.28 9.93 -19.72
N TYR A 412 -28.98 9.75 -19.53
CA TYR A 412 -28.09 9.16 -20.52
C TYR A 412 -27.57 7.80 -20.07
N ASN A 413 -27.17 6.98 -21.04
CA ASN A 413 -26.70 5.61 -20.84
C ASN A 413 -25.34 5.42 -21.52
N ASP A 414 -24.28 5.26 -20.74
CA ASP A 414 -22.89 5.07 -21.21
C ASP A 414 -22.10 4.16 -20.26
N SER A 415 -20.78 4.05 -20.42
CA SER A 415 -19.94 3.17 -19.57
C SER A 415 -19.93 3.54 -18.08
N ARG A 416 -20.48 4.68 -17.66
CA ARG A 416 -20.57 5.14 -16.26
C ARG A 416 -21.98 5.37 -15.77
N PHE A 417 -22.95 5.47 -16.68
CA PHE A 417 -24.34 5.78 -16.37
C PHE A 417 -25.29 4.74 -16.95
N ALA A 418 -26.20 4.27 -16.12
CA ALA A 418 -27.29 3.41 -16.56
C ALA A 418 -28.60 3.88 -15.93
N CYS A 419 -29.61 4.10 -16.77
CA CYS A 419 -30.86 4.71 -16.37
C CYS A 419 -32.05 4.06 -17.07
N TYR A 420 -32.97 3.52 -16.29
CA TYR A 420 -34.17 2.83 -16.76
C TYR A 420 -35.41 3.44 -16.13
N ARG A 421 -36.52 3.41 -16.87
CA ARG A 421 -37.81 3.88 -16.39
C ARG A 421 -38.95 2.95 -16.78
N VAL A 422 -40.05 3.08 -16.07
CA VAL A 422 -41.35 2.54 -16.47
C VAL A 422 -42.42 3.58 -16.22
N MET A 423 -43.39 3.67 -17.12
CA MET A 423 -44.53 4.57 -17.02
C MET A 423 -45.80 3.74 -17.24
N LEU A 424 -46.76 3.84 -16.33
CA LEU A 424 -48.06 3.20 -16.39
C LEU A 424 -49.15 4.26 -16.33
N GLY A 425 -50.21 4.09 -17.13
CA GLY A 425 -51.34 5.00 -17.15
C GLY A 425 -52.15 4.88 -18.44
N SER A 426 -53.19 5.68 -18.53
CA SER A 426 -54.03 5.87 -19.73
C SER A 426 -54.08 7.36 -20.08
N PRO A 427 -54.54 7.76 -21.27
CA PRO A 427 -54.77 9.17 -21.59
C PRO A 427 -55.56 9.88 -20.46
N PRO A 428 -55.16 11.08 -20.00
CA PRO A 428 -54.27 12.04 -20.66
C PRO A 428 -52.76 11.90 -20.34
N GLY A 429 -52.33 10.96 -19.49
CA GLY A 429 -50.90 10.83 -19.18
C GLY A 429 -50.59 9.74 -18.15
N PRO A 430 -49.31 9.54 -17.80
CA PRO A 430 -48.93 8.51 -16.85
C PRO A 430 -49.50 8.79 -15.46
N ALA A 431 -49.94 7.73 -14.79
CA ALA A 431 -50.44 7.72 -13.43
C ALA A 431 -49.38 7.22 -12.42
N ILE A 432 -48.54 6.26 -12.84
CA ILE A 432 -47.39 5.79 -12.07
C ILE A 432 -46.15 5.89 -12.95
N GLY A 433 -45.07 6.39 -12.39
CA GLY A 433 -43.74 6.31 -13.00
C GLY A 433 -42.73 5.74 -12.01
N ALA A 434 -41.78 4.95 -12.46
CA ALA A 434 -40.63 4.58 -11.65
C ALA A 434 -39.34 4.71 -12.45
N TRP A 435 -38.27 5.12 -11.77
CA TRP A 435 -36.97 5.33 -12.36
C TRP A 435 -35.89 4.67 -11.52
N LEU A 436 -34.87 4.19 -12.20
CA LEU A 436 -33.72 3.53 -11.60
C LEU A 436 -32.47 4.06 -12.26
N ARG A 437 -31.52 4.49 -11.43
CA ARG A 437 -30.27 5.08 -11.89
C ARG A 437 -29.09 4.47 -11.15
N LEU A 438 -28.07 4.13 -11.91
CA LEU A 438 -26.72 3.85 -11.44
C LEU A 438 -25.76 4.89 -12.04
N SER A 439 -24.89 5.44 -11.22
CA SER A 439 -23.83 6.36 -11.63
C SER A 439 -22.53 5.94 -10.96
N LEU A 440 -21.51 5.67 -11.77
CA LEU A 440 -20.18 5.32 -11.31
C LEU A 440 -19.33 6.56 -11.03
N PRO A 441 -18.24 6.42 -10.25
CA PRO A 441 -17.35 7.53 -9.97
C PRO A 441 -16.77 8.14 -11.24
N ASP A 442 -16.54 9.45 -11.21
CA ASP A 442 -15.84 10.21 -12.23
C ASP A 442 -14.87 11.22 -11.57
N SER A 443 -14.27 12.12 -12.37
CA SER A 443 -13.33 13.12 -11.86
C SER A 443 -13.96 14.15 -10.90
N LEU A 444 -15.29 14.28 -10.90
CA LEU A 444 -16.05 15.20 -10.06
C LEU A 444 -16.72 14.50 -8.88
N ARG A 445 -16.98 13.20 -8.99
CA ARG A 445 -17.73 12.39 -8.01
C ARG A 445 -16.95 11.12 -7.69
N GLY A 446 -16.47 11.02 -6.46
CA GLY A 446 -15.72 9.83 -5.98
C GLY A 446 -16.59 8.65 -5.54
N GLU A 447 -17.93 8.76 -5.57
CA GLU A 447 -18.86 7.77 -5.01
C GLU A 447 -19.66 7.09 -6.12
N VAL A 448 -19.95 5.78 -5.96
CA VAL A 448 -21.05 5.14 -6.68
C VAL A 448 -22.36 5.66 -6.09
N SER A 449 -23.27 6.06 -6.97
CA SER A 449 -24.61 6.51 -6.59
C SER A 449 -25.67 5.66 -7.27
N CYS A 450 -26.61 5.16 -6.47
CA CYS A 450 -27.80 4.46 -6.94
C CYS A 450 -29.04 5.23 -6.49
N ILE A 451 -30.03 5.42 -7.36
CA ILE A 451 -31.28 6.12 -7.03
C ILE A 451 -32.45 5.33 -7.60
N ILE A 452 -33.47 5.10 -6.78
CA ILE A 452 -34.76 4.56 -7.19
C ILE A 452 -35.83 5.57 -6.80
N ASP A 453 -36.58 6.03 -7.81
CA ASP A 453 -37.76 6.87 -7.65
C ASP A 453 -39.02 6.07 -7.98
N LEU A 454 -40.07 6.26 -7.19
CA LEU A 454 -41.45 5.96 -7.55
C LEU A 454 -42.25 7.26 -7.49
N ARG A 455 -43.04 7.52 -8.53
CA ARG A 455 -43.92 8.68 -8.61
C ARG A 455 -45.34 8.28 -8.92
N VAL A 456 -46.30 8.99 -8.33
CA VAL A 456 -47.73 8.75 -8.49
C VAL A 456 -48.45 10.06 -8.74
N ASN A 457 -49.31 10.07 -9.75
CA ASN A 457 -50.18 11.18 -10.14
C ASN A 457 -51.62 10.74 -9.90
N PHE A 458 -52.18 11.12 -8.75
CA PHE A 458 -53.47 10.63 -8.27
C PHE A 458 -54.64 11.03 -9.17
N PRO A 459 -54.70 12.23 -9.78
CA PRO A 459 -55.74 12.58 -10.76
C PRO A 459 -55.77 11.69 -12.00
N HIS A 460 -54.69 10.97 -12.31
CA HIS A 460 -54.65 10.03 -13.44
C HIS A 460 -54.97 8.59 -13.03
N LEU A 461 -55.18 8.32 -11.73
CA LEU A 461 -55.72 7.05 -11.25
C LEU A 461 -57.24 7.06 -11.52
N GLN A 462 -57.73 6.15 -12.37
CA GLN A 462 -59.16 6.05 -12.65
C GLN A 462 -59.86 5.22 -11.55
N PRO A 463 -61.04 5.64 -11.08
CA PRO A 463 -61.95 4.68 -10.46
C PRO A 463 -62.48 3.73 -11.54
N PRO A 464 -62.68 2.43 -11.25
CA PRO A 464 -63.35 1.53 -12.18
C PRO A 464 -64.74 2.06 -12.54
N ASP A 465 -65.11 2.05 -13.83
CA ASP A 465 -66.42 2.48 -14.36
C ASP A 465 -67.64 1.80 -13.69
N SER A 466 -67.44 0.78 -12.85
CA SER A 466 -68.49 0.03 -12.15
C SER A 466 -68.83 0.51 -10.73
N LEU A 467 -68.17 1.54 -10.19
CA LEU A 467 -68.36 2.00 -8.81
C LEU A 467 -68.89 3.43 -8.73
N ALA A 468 -70.13 3.62 -9.19
CA ALA A 468 -70.87 4.89 -9.08
C ALA A 468 -71.41 5.19 -7.66
N ASP A 469 -71.19 4.30 -6.69
CA ASP A 469 -71.54 4.54 -5.28
C ASP A 469 -70.34 5.11 -4.51
N GLY A 470 -70.48 6.35 -4.05
CA GLY A 470 -69.42 7.18 -3.44
C GLY A 470 -68.72 6.63 -2.19
N LEU A 471 -69.07 5.44 -1.71
CA LEU A 471 -68.37 4.73 -0.64
C LEU A 471 -67.19 3.86 -1.13
N ALA A 472 -67.20 3.41 -2.39
CA ALA A 472 -66.15 2.54 -2.94
C ALA A 472 -64.98 3.32 -3.57
N LEU A 473 -65.23 4.54 -4.05
CA LEU A 473 -64.21 5.50 -4.50
C LEU A 473 -63.18 5.79 -3.40
N ALA A 474 -63.63 5.88 -2.15
CA ALA A 474 -62.78 6.14 -0.99
C ALA A 474 -61.85 4.97 -0.60
N ALA A 475 -62.15 3.74 -1.05
CA ALA A 475 -61.32 2.57 -0.78
C ALA A 475 -60.28 2.31 -1.88
N ALA A 476 -60.61 2.62 -3.14
CA ALA A 476 -59.75 2.41 -4.32
C ALA A 476 -58.69 3.50 -4.52
N SER A 477 -58.84 4.67 -3.90
CA SER A 477 -57.90 5.81 -4.01
C SER A 477 -57.05 6.01 -2.76
N ARG A 478 -56.89 4.98 -1.92
CA ARG A 478 -56.17 5.13 -0.65
C ARG A 478 -54.70 5.57 -0.90
N PRO A 479 -54.24 6.60 -0.17
CA PRO A 479 -52.83 6.94 -0.05
C PRO A 479 -51.96 5.71 0.25
N LEU A 480 -50.67 5.78 -0.09
CA LEU A 480 -49.72 4.78 0.39
C LEU A 480 -49.66 4.86 1.92
N ASP A 481 -49.89 3.74 2.60
CA ASP A 481 -49.78 3.65 4.04
C ASP A 481 -48.34 3.34 4.47
N VAL A 482 -48.08 3.28 5.77
CA VAL A 482 -46.73 2.99 6.27
C VAL A 482 -46.25 1.59 5.89
N GLN A 483 -47.14 0.60 5.73
CA GLN A 483 -46.74 -0.73 5.29
C GLN A 483 -46.24 -0.69 3.83
N ASP A 484 -46.94 0.06 2.96
CA ASP A 484 -46.49 0.32 1.59
C ASP A 484 -45.14 1.05 1.57
N LEU A 485 -44.95 2.06 2.45
CA LEU A 485 -43.70 2.81 2.56
C LEU A 485 -42.54 1.92 3.03
N VAL A 486 -42.76 1.07 4.05
CA VAL A 486 -41.77 0.12 4.55
C VAL A 486 -41.38 -0.85 3.44
N GLU A 487 -42.35 -1.43 2.74
CA GLU A 487 -42.09 -2.34 1.63
C GLU A 487 -41.27 -1.65 0.53
N PHE A 488 -41.67 -0.44 0.12
CA PHE A 488 -40.95 0.31 -0.91
C PHE A 488 -39.52 0.64 -0.49
N PHE A 489 -39.32 1.24 0.68
CA PHE A 489 -37.98 1.69 1.10
C PHE A 489 -37.06 0.51 1.42
N ALA A 490 -37.57 -0.58 2.00
CA ALA A 490 -36.75 -1.76 2.26
C ALA A 490 -36.29 -2.44 0.96
N GLY A 491 -37.22 -2.63 0.01
CA GLY A 491 -36.87 -3.16 -1.30
C GLY A 491 -35.93 -2.24 -2.08
N ALA A 492 -36.17 -0.92 -2.04
CA ALA A 492 -35.36 0.04 -2.79
C ALA A 492 -33.96 0.17 -2.22
N TRP A 493 -33.83 0.12 -0.89
CA TRP A 493 -32.54 0.00 -0.22
C TRP A 493 -31.81 -1.26 -0.68
N GLU A 494 -32.44 -2.43 -0.60
CA GLU A 494 -31.81 -3.70 -1.01
C GLU A 494 -31.37 -3.66 -2.48
N ALA A 495 -32.24 -3.15 -3.37
CA ALA A 495 -31.91 -2.93 -4.78
C ALA A 495 -30.67 -2.06 -4.96
N ASN A 496 -30.64 -0.90 -4.30
CA ASN A 496 -29.52 0.04 -4.36
C ASN A 496 -28.23 -0.56 -3.79
N ALA A 497 -28.30 -1.32 -2.70
CA ALA A 497 -27.13 -1.87 -2.02
C ALA A 497 -26.57 -3.14 -2.70
N TRP A 498 -27.44 -4.02 -3.21
CA TRP A 498 -27.06 -5.37 -3.64
C TRP A 498 -27.17 -5.61 -5.15
N PHE A 499 -28.17 -5.02 -5.81
CA PHE A 499 -28.50 -5.40 -7.19
C PHE A 499 -27.93 -4.44 -8.22
N LEU A 500 -28.13 -3.13 -8.05
CA LEU A 500 -27.68 -2.14 -9.03
C LEU A 500 -26.16 -2.08 -9.17
N PRO A 501 -25.36 -2.11 -8.08
CA PRO A 501 -23.90 -2.07 -8.20
C PRO A 501 -23.32 -3.24 -9.01
N ARG A 502 -24.00 -4.40 -9.05
CA ARG A 502 -23.56 -5.57 -9.83
C ARG A 502 -23.54 -5.33 -11.34
N ALA A 503 -24.19 -4.27 -11.82
CA ALA A 503 -24.08 -3.85 -13.20
C ALA A 503 -22.67 -3.35 -13.55
N ALA A 504 -21.92 -2.84 -12.57
CA ALA A 504 -20.54 -2.40 -12.77
C ALA A 504 -19.53 -3.50 -12.45
N SER A 505 -19.79 -4.30 -11.42
CA SER A 505 -19.00 -5.51 -11.13
C SER A 505 -19.71 -6.41 -10.12
N PRO A 506 -19.76 -7.74 -10.35
CA PRO A 506 -20.36 -8.68 -9.40
C PRO A 506 -19.62 -8.72 -8.06
N ASN A 507 -18.35 -8.30 -8.03
CA ASN A 507 -17.49 -8.37 -6.85
C ASN A 507 -17.53 -7.12 -5.97
N LEU A 508 -18.22 -6.05 -6.39
CA LEU A 508 -18.28 -4.79 -5.63
C LEU A 508 -18.80 -4.98 -4.20
N LEU A 509 -19.70 -5.93 -4.00
CA LEU A 509 -20.27 -6.26 -2.69
C LEU A 509 -19.25 -6.90 -1.73
N PHE A 510 -18.15 -7.41 -2.29
CA PHE A 510 -17.03 -7.95 -1.52
C PHE A 510 -15.88 -6.95 -1.37
N CYS A 511 -15.95 -5.78 -2.00
CA CYS A 511 -14.95 -4.74 -1.83
C CYS A 511 -15.13 -4.03 -0.48
N LYS A 512 -14.02 -3.50 0.06
CA LYS A 512 -14.05 -2.61 1.22
C LYS A 512 -14.74 -1.31 0.85
N THR A 513 -15.42 -0.70 1.82
CA THR A 513 -15.98 0.65 1.68
C THR A 513 -15.03 1.67 2.27
N VAL A 514 -14.89 2.79 1.59
CA VAL A 514 -14.21 3.99 2.04
C VAL A 514 -15.29 4.92 2.59
N GLY A 515 -15.31 5.15 3.91
CA GLY A 515 -16.36 5.92 4.54
C GLY A 515 -17.64 5.12 4.78
N ALA A 516 -18.54 5.72 5.56
CA ALA A 516 -19.86 5.17 5.82
C ALA A 516 -20.73 5.23 4.55
N PRO A 517 -21.25 4.10 4.04
CA PRO A 517 -22.33 4.12 3.08
C PRO A 517 -23.53 4.88 3.65
N VAL A 518 -24.18 5.69 2.82
CA VAL A 518 -25.34 6.50 3.21
C VAL A 518 -26.52 6.16 2.33
N ILE A 519 -27.63 5.82 2.96
CA ILE A 519 -28.95 5.69 2.32
C ILE A 519 -29.78 6.91 2.68
N GLU A 520 -30.41 7.56 1.70
CA GLU A 520 -31.38 8.62 1.93
C GLU A 520 -32.76 8.18 1.45
N CYS A 521 -33.78 8.38 2.29
CA CYS A 521 -35.17 8.12 1.96
C CYS A 521 -35.96 9.43 2.00
N HIS A 522 -36.76 9.67 0.97
CA HIS A 522 -37.55 10.89 0.83
C HIS A 522 -38.99 10.56 0.42
N ILE A 523 -39.94 11.27 1.00
CA ILE A 523 -41.36 11.28 0.66
C ILE A 523 -41.71 12.73 0.32
N VAL A 524 -42.10 13.01 -0.91
CA VAL A 524 -42.25 14.38 -1.42
C VAL A 524 -43.61 14.55 -2.07
N ALA A 525 -44.35 15.57 -1.67
CA ALA A 525 -45.46 16.12 -2.45
C ALA A 525 -44.87 17.07 -3.50
N GLU A 526 -44.75 16.60 -4.75
CA GLU A 526 -44.09 17.34 -5.83
C GLU A 526 -44.89 18.58 -6.26
N ARG A 527 -46.22 18.58 -6.04
CA ARG A 527 -47.15 19.71 -6.25
C ARG A 527 -47.47 20.47 -4.97
N SER A 528 -46.48 20.78 -4.15
CA SER A 528 -46.71 21.54 -2.91
C SER A 528 -47.24 22.97 -3.15
N PRO A 529 -47.99 23.55 -2.20
CA PRO A 529 -48.38 24.96 -2.21
C PRO A 529 -47.21 25.93 -2.44
N GLY A 530 -47.46 27.04 -3.14
CA GLY A 530 -46.47 28.12 -3.36
C GLY A 530 -45.68 28.08 -4.68
N ARG A 531 -45.92 27.08 -5.55
CA ARG A 531 -45.23 26.95 -6.86
C ARG A 531 -45.99 27.49 -8.07
N GLY A 532 -47.18 28.08 -7.89
CA GLY A 532 -48.00 28.58 -9.00
C GLY A 532 -48.51 27.49 -9.95
N LEU A 533 -48.62 26.25 -9.47
CA LEU A 533 -49.11 25.10 -10.24
C LEU A 533 -50.65 25.14 -10.36
N PRO A 534 -51.25 24.50 -11.38
CA PRO A 534 -52.70 24.50 -11.60
C PRO A 534 -53.51 23.96 -10.42
N TYR A 535 -52.91 23.06 -9.63
CA TYR A 535 -53.41 22.60 -8.34
C TYR A 535 -52.23 22.19 -7.46
N THR A 536 -52.49 22.10 -6.16
CA THR A 536 -51.51 21.72 -5.15
C THR A 536 -52.03 20.58 -4.30
N VAL A 537 -51.12 19.78 -3.76
CA VAL A 537 -51.43 18.62 -2.93
C VAL A 537 -50.54 18.65 -1.68
N ASP A 538 -51.17 18.45 -0.53
CA ASP A 538 -50.45 18.32 0.75
C ASP A 538 -49.94 16.90 0.92
N LEU A 539 -48.80 16.73 1.59
CA LEU A 539 -48.17 15.42 1.77
C LEU A 539 -49.11 14.40 2.41
N LEU A 540 -49.85 14.81 3.44
CA LEU A 540 -50.77 13.92 4.17
C LEU A 540 -52.07 13.62 3.41
N GLN A 541 -52.27 14.20 2.22
CA GLN A 541 -53.35 13.81 1.31
C GLN A 541 -52.95 12.62 0.43
N VAL A 542 -51.64 12.34 0.30
CA VAL A 542 -51.09 11.33 -0.63
C VAL A 542 -50.29 10.23 0.06
N VAL A 543 -50.00 10.37 1.36
CA VAL A 543 -49.51 9.30 2.23
C VAL A 543 -50.30 9.25 3.55
N ASP A 544 -50.58 8.05 4.04
CA ASP A 544 -51.20 7.83 5.35
C ASP A 544 -50.11 7.52 6.39
N LEU A 545 -49.90 8.46 7.31
CA LEU A 545 -48.94 8.38 8.41
C LEU A 545 -49.63 8.34 9.78
N SER A 546 -50.94 8.09 9.82
CA SER A 546 -51.74 8.12 11.06
C SER A 546 -51.25 7.17 12.15
N MET A 547 -50.55 6.08 11.78
CA MET A 547 -49.97 5.18 12.78
C MET A 547 -48.84 5.80 13.62
N TYR A 548 -48.31 6.96 13.24
CA TYR A 548 -47.30 7.69 14.01
C TYR A 548 -47.89 8.75 14.95
N GLY A 549 -49.22 8.82 15.06
CA GLY A 549 -49.92 9.74 15.96
C GLY A 549 -50.58 10.92 15.25
N GLU A 550 -50.87 11.98 16.00
CA GLU A 550 -51.55 13.15 15.49
C GLU A 550 -50.66 13.93 14.50
N ALA A 551 -51.25 14.30 13.36
CA ALA A 551 -50.58 15.06 12.34
C ALA A 551 -50.29 16.51 12.82
N PRO A 552 -49.15 17.10 12.41
CA PRO A 552 -48.87 18.49 12.70
C PRO A 552 -49.89 19.43 12.03
N ALA A 553 -50.24 20.53 12.69
CA ALA A 553 -51.21 21.51 12.16
C ALA A 553 -50.82 22.10 10.79
N ASN A 554 -49.53 22.17 10.50
CA ASN A 554 -48.99 22.65 9.22
C ASN A 554 -48.01 21.60 8.65
N PRO A 555 -48.48 20.60 7.91
CA PRO A 555 -47.63 19.54 7.38
C PRO A 555 -46.65 20.12 6.35
N ARG A 556 -45.40 19.66 6.41
CA ARG A 556 -44.39 20.02 5.40
C ARG A 556 -44.66 19.26 4.09
N PRO A 557 -44.31 19.84 2.92
CA PRO A 557 -44.52 19.18 1.64
C PRO A 557 -43.55 18.03 1.35
N MET A 558 -42.60 17.77 2.25
CA MET A 558 -41.59 16.74 2.11
C MET A 558 -41.21 16.24 3.49
N MET A 559 -40.91 14.94 3.58
CA MET A 559 -40.19 14.32 4.68
C MET A 559 -38.97 13.59 4.12
N GLY A 560 -37.85 13.66 4.82
CA GLY A 560 -36.65 12.92 4.41
C GLY A 560 -35.63 12.79 5.51
N ALA A 561 -34.90 11.68 5.52
CA ALA A 561 -33.80 11.43 6.42
C ALA A 561 -32.78 10.50 5.76
N SER A 562 -31.58 10.46 6.32
CA SER A 562 -30.48 9.60 5.91
C SER A 562 -30.12 8.60 7.00
N VAL A 563 -29.58 7.46 6.56
CA VAL A 563 -29.06 6.39 7.41
C VAL A 563 -27.64 6.07 6.96
N SER A 564 -26.69 6.16 7.88
CA SER A 564 -25.39 5.53 7.69
C SER A 564 -25.48 4.09 8.17
N ALA A 565 -25.25 3.13 7.27
CA ALA A 565 -25.46 1.71 7.57
C ALA A 565 -24.59 0.80 6.68
N PRO A 566 -24.29 -0.43 7.13
CA PRO A 566 -23.55 -1.39 6.31
C PRO A 566 -24.30 -1.73 5.02
N THR A 567 -23.57 -1.88 3.90
CA THR A 567 -24.17 -2.38 2.65
C THR A 567 -24.52 -3.86 2.71
N SER A 568 -23.99 -4.59 3.70
CA SER A 568 -24.21 -6.03 3.85
C SER A 568 -25.45 -6.40 4.67
N LEU A 569 -26.30 -5.44 5.05
CA LEU A 569 -27.52 -5.75 5.79
C LEU A 569 -28.44 -6.65 4.95
N GLU A 570 -29.04 -7.64 5.60
CA GLU A 570 -30.05 -8.51 5.00
C GLU A 570 -31.43 -7.87 5.04
N LEU A 571 -32.35 -8.30 4.17
CA LEU A 571 -33.67 -7.70 4.03
C LEU A 571 -34.46 -7.55 5.36
N PRO A 572 -34.46 -8.52 6.31
CA PRO A 572 -35.13 -8.33 7.60
C PRO A 572 -34.51 -7.20 8.46
N GLN A 573 -33.18 -7.05 8.41
CA GLN A 573 -32.45 -5.98 9.11
C GLN A 573 -32.70 -4.63 8.44
N ILE A 574 -32.70 -4.59 7.10
CA ILE A 574 -33.08 -3.42 6.31
C ILE A 574 -34.51 -2.99 6.67
N THR A 575 -35.46 -3.94 6.67
CA THR A 575 -36.87 -3.67 7.00
C THR A 575 -37.00 -3.07 8.40
N THR A 576 -36.33 -3.66 9.39
CA THR A 576 -36.33 -3.13 10.77
C THR A 576 -35.74 -1.71 10.82
N THR A 577 -34.65 -1.47 10.10
CA THR A 577 -34.00 -0.15 10.03
C THR A 577 -34.88 0.88 9.33
N VAL A 578 -35.62 0.49 8.30
CA VAL A 578 -36.58 1.35 7.59
C VAL A 578 -37.76 1.72 8.48
N ILE A 579 -38.28 0.79 9.29
CA ILE A 579 -39.32 1.11 10.28
C ILE A 579 -38.82 2.18 11.26
N GLN A 580 -37.61 2.01 11.78
CA GLN A 580 -36.98 3.00 12.67
C GLN A 580 -36.73 4.33 11.97
N LEU A 581 -36.30 4.31 10.71
CA LEU A 581 -36.10 5.50 9.89
C LEU A 581 -37.40 6.28 9.68
N LEU A 582 -38.50 5.59 9.36
CA LEU A 582 -39.80 6.24 9.17
C LEU A 582 -40.33 6.83 10.48
N ALA A 583 -40.14 6.16 11.61
CA ALA A 583 -40.44 6.74 12.93
C ALA A 583 -39.58 7.97 13.23
N HIS A 584 -38.28 7.92 12.91
CA HIS A 584 -37.37 9.06 13.03
C HIS A 584 -37.81 10.23 12.15
N MET A 585 -38.24 9.96 10.91
CA MET A 585 -38.82 10.95 10.00
C MET A 585 -40.12 11.51 10.59
N ALA A 586 -41.04 10.70 11.10
CA ALA A 586 -42.28 11.19 11.70
C ALA A 586 -42.01 12.16 12.86
N SER A 587 -41.14 11.76 13.80
CA SER A 587 -40.74 12.59 14.95
C SER A 587 -40.12 13.92 14.52
N GLY A 588 -39.16 13.92 13.58
CA GLY A 588 -38.52 15.15 13.10
C GLY A 588 -39.44 16.09 12.32
N PHE A 589 -40.59 15.59 11.87
CA PHE A 589 -41.59 16.33 11.11
C PHE A 589 -42.85 16.64 11.92
N GLY A 590 -42.81 16.45 13.24
CA GLY A 590 -43.80 16.98 14.17
C GLY A 590 -45.01 16.08 14.40
N PHE A 591 -44.93 14.79 14.05
CA PHE A 591 -45.85 13.80 14.61
C PHE A 591 -45.53 13.62 16.09
N LEU A 592 -46.50 13.90 16.94
CA LEU A 592 -46.39 13.71 18.37
C LEU A 592 -46.87 12.30 18.69
N GLU A 593 -46.10 11.55 19.47
CA GLU A 593 -46.60 10.32 20.09
C GLU A 593 -47.89 10.69 20.83
N SER A 594 -48.98 9.93 20.62
CA SER A 594 -50.21 10.16 21.36
C SER A 594 -49.90 10.11 22.85
N GLU A 595 -50.25 11.16 23.59
CA GLU A 595 -50.24 11.13 25.07
C GLU A 595 -51.35 10.17 25.55
N ASP A 596 -51.15 8.85 25.39
CA ASP A 596 -52.01 7.81 25.97
C ASP A 596 -51.19 6.64 26.51
#